data_AF-H6BT06-F1
#
_entry.id   AF-H6BT06-F1
#
_cell.length_a   1.000
_cell.length_b   1.000
_cell.length_c   1.000
_cell.angle_alpha   90.00
_cell.angle_beta   90.00
_cell.angle_gamma   90.00
#
_symmetry.space_group_name_H-M   'P 1'
#
loop_
_entity.id
_entity.type
_entity.pdbx_description
1 polymer ?
#
loop_
_entity_poly.entity_id
_entity_poly.type
_entity_poly.pdbx_seq_one_letter_code
_entity_poly.pdbx_strand_id
1 'polypeptide(L)'
;MTINSPDNHDAGLKLKNPFADYVQCLPKDVPLPTFYTPEERELLTGTTLAEALDQKLVSLEREFDRLKEATQTIPWCQRVWWDEQTGLLDFDDWKLADALYRSRAMELPRGAGVGMVPVVDMANHAADDQYNARFEVDDDAGTFLLVVRDSKFINDGDEITIMYGAGGACEMAFSYGFIEEHASNARELFLSLSIPADDPLRLAKIRFAQEAPGVRIYIDESGHLRWDSSFVWWACVNQEDGLDFRVEKTVDGETELKASWKGDDLSAAALHSTLLQDELRDIFVLRATVMIQQRVEDQGMQLAASESTYERTLPTGEHNIRHSVHETIGRLRRLELDLLTRAYETLEQEKENLLESAAVRSYLERQEHGQTNSTGEYPEDDFS
;
A
#
# COMPACT_ATOMS: atom_id res chain seq x y z
N MET A 1 23.83 6.71 9.31
CA MET A 1 24.25 5.89 10.50
C MET A 1 25.36 6.62 11.25
N THR A 2 25.17 7.00 12.52
CA THR A 2 26.04 7.96 13.21
C THR A 2 26.95 7.34 14.28
N ILE A 3 26.53 6.24 14.91
CA ILE A 3 27.37 5.44 15.81
C ILE A 3 28.29 4.57 14.95
N ASN A 4 29.60 4.69 15.16
CA ASN A 4 30.65 4.13 14.29
C ASN A 4 30.72 4.68 12.86
N SER A 5 30.06 5.80 12.56
CA SER A 5 30.31 6.50 11.31
C SER A 5 31.80 6.88 11.22
N PRO A 6 32.46 6.69 10.06
CA PRO A 6 33.79 7.24 9.83
C PRO A 6 33.80 8.77 9.96
N ASP A 7 32.67 9.43 9.69
CA ASP A 7 32.50 10.89 9.76
C ASP A 7 32.24 11.38 11.20
N ASN A 8 32.02 10.46 12.15
CA ASN A 8 31.90 10.79 13.57
C ASN A 8 33.26 10.79 14.26
N HIS A 9 33.68 11.97 14.69
CA HIS A 9 34.94 12.20 15.40
C HIS A 9 34.84 12.05 16.93
N ASP A 10 33.64 11.85 17.49
CA ASP A 10 33.45 11.59 18.92
C ASP A 10 33.78 10.12 19.25
N ALA A 11 35.00 9.88 19.72
CA ALA A 11 35.49 8.55 20.08
C ALA A 11 34.69 7.89 21.21
N GLY A 12 33.97 8.66 22.03
CA GLY A 12 33.14 8.14 23.12
C GLY A 12 31.84 7.47 22.65
N LEU A 13 31.45 7.68 21.39
CA LEU A 13 30.26 7.10 20.78
C LEU A 13 30.54 5.90 19.87
N LYS A 14 31.82 5.50 19.71
CA LYS A 14 32.19 4.34 18.90
C LYS A 14 31.98 3.04 19.68
N LEU A 15 31.16 2.15 19.13
CA LEU A 15 30.87 0.82 19.66
C LEU A 15 31.64 -0.25 18.88
N LYS A 16 32.40 -1.11 19.58
CA LYS A 16 33.02 -2.28 18.96
C LYS A 16 32.25 -3.53 19.38
N ASN A 17 31.33 -3.97 18.54
CA ASN A 17 30.58 -5.20 18.73
C ASN A 17 30.20 -5.81 17.36
N PRO A 18 29.78 -7.09 17.30
CA PRO A 18 29.45 -7.75 16.03
C PRO A 18 28.35 -7.03 15.22
N PHE A 19 27.42 -6.35 15.89
CA PHE A 19 26.38 -5.58 15.21
C PHE A 19 26.95 -4.35 14.50
N ALA A 20 27.91 -3.66 15.11
CA ALA A 20 28.62 -2.55 14.48
C ALA A 20 29.42 -2.99 13.24
N ASP A 21 29.94 -4.22 13.23
CA ASP A 21 30.63 -4.78 12.08
C ASP A 21 29.63 -5.15 10.96
N TYR A 22 28.50 -5.77 11.30
CA TYR A 22 27.41 -6.05 10.35
C TYR A 22 26.89 -4.78 9.67
N VAL A 23 26.66 -3.73 10.45
CA VAL A 23 26.18 -2.44 9.97
C VAL A 23 27.16 -1.80 8.96
N GLN A 24 28.48 -2.02 9.12
CA GLN A 24 29.49 -1.59 8.14
C GLN A 24 29.46 -2.39 6.84
N CYS A 25 28.92 -3.61 6.85
CA CYS A 25 28.75 -4.44 5.66
C CYS A 25 27.48 -4.09 4.86
N LEU A 26 26.58 -3.27 5.41
CA LEU A 26 25.37 -2.86 4.70
C LEU A 26 25.71 -1.90 3.54
N PRO A 27 24.95 -1.95 2.44
CA PRO A 27 25.18 -1.07 1.31
C PRO A 27 24.92 0.40 1.70
N LYS A 28 25.73 1.29 1.13
CA LYS A 28 25.53 2.74 1.29
C LYS A 28 24.44 3.28 0.36
N ASP A 29 24.24 2.63 -0.77
CA ASP A 29 23.24 2.97 -1.77
C ASP A 29 22.27 1.80 -1.93
N VAL A 30 20.97 2.07 -1.82
CA VAL A 30 19.91 1.07 -2.00
C VAL A 30 19.02 1.54 -3.15
N PRO A 31 18.76 0.72 -4.18
CA PRO A 31 18.03 1.13 -5.38
C PRO A 31 16.51 1.18 -5.16
N LEU A 32 16.05 1.76 -4.03
CA LEU A 32 14.62 1.88 -3.74
C LEU A 32 14.04 3.19 -4.27
N PRO A 33 12.71 3.22 -4.55
CA PRO A 33 12.04 4.41 -5.09
C PRO A 33 12.19 5.69 -4.25
N THR A 34 12.43 5.59 -2.94
CA THR A 34 12.71 6.73 -2.05
C THR A 34 13.99 7.50 -2.40
N PHE A 35 14.85 6.91 -3.24
CA PHE A 35 16.08 7.51 -3.77
C PHE A 35 16.01 7.77 -5.28
N TYR A 36 14.82 7.74 -5.88
CA TYR A 36 14.66 8.16 -7.27
C TYR A 36 14.86 9.66 -7.40
N THR A 37 15.54 10.07 -8.48
CA THR A 37 15.63 11.49 -8.84
C THR A 37 14.25 12.03 -9.23
N PRO A 38 14.04 13.36 -9.26
CA PRO A 38 12.81 13.94 -9.75
C PRO A 38 12.40 13.40 -11.13
N GLU A 39 13.36 13.25 -12.04
CA GLU A 39 13.13 12.78 -13.41
C GLU A 39 12.78 11.28 -13.46
N GLU A 40 13.39 10.46 -12.59
CA GLU A 40 13.01 9.06 -12.43
C GLU A 40 11.60 8.91 -11.84
N ARG A 41 11.21 9.82 -10.93
CA ARG A 41 9.86 9.84 -10.36
C ARG A 41 8.81 10.21 -11.39
N GLU A 42 9.12 11.09 -12.35
CA GLU A 42 8.18 11.43 -13.42
C GLU A 42 7.75 10.20 -14.24
N LEU A 43 8.64 9.21 -14.40
CA LEU A 43 8.34 7.96 -15.10
C LEU A 43 7.25 7.12 -14.41
N LEU A 44 7.05 7.32 -13.10
CA LEU A 44 6.01 6.62 -12.32
C LEU A 44 4.60 7.15 -12.58
N THR A 45 4.45 8.28 -13.31
CA THR A 45 3.15 8.91 -13.53
C THR A 45 2.10 7.90 -14.02
N GLY A 46 0.99 7.78 -13.29
CA GLY A 46 -0.10 6.85 -13.61
C GLY A 46 0.09 5.42 -13.10
N THR A 47 1.23 5.07 -12.50
CA THR A 47 1.41 3.77 -11.81
C THR A 47 0.88 3.83 -10.39
N THR A 48 0.58 2.66 -9.80
CA THR A 48 0.20 2.59 -8.37
C THR A 48 1.37 2.94 -7.44
N LEU A 49 2.61 2.73 -7.90
CA LEU A 49 3.83 3.06 -7.17
C LEU A 49 4.01 4.56 -6.94
N ALA A 50 3.51 5.43 -7.83
CA ALA A 50 3.63 6.87 -7.67
C ALA A 50 2.96 7.37 -6.37
N GLU A 51 1.71 6.98 -6.16
CA GLU A 51 0.95 7.38 -4.96
C GLU A 51 1.58 6.78 -3.69
N ALA A 52 1.97 5.51 -3.73
CA ALA A 52 2.61 4.84 -2.60
C ALA A 52 3.95 5.50 -2.23
N LEU A 53 4.75 5.91 -3.22
CA LEU A 53 6.01 6.61 -2.99
C LEU A 53 5.79 7.98 -2.36
N ASP A 54 4.85 8.77 -2.87
CA ASP A 54 4.55 10.10 -2.33
C ASP A 54 4.10 10.01 -0.87
N GLN A 55 3.21 9.07 -0.55
CA GLN A 55 2.76 8.81 0.83
C GLN A 55 3.93 8.37 1.72
N LYS A 56 4.84 7.52 1.20
CA LYS A 56 6.01 7.06 1.95
C LYS A 56 6.96 8.21 2.27
N LEU A 57 7.25 9.08 1.31
CA LEU A 57 8.14 10.24 1.51
C LEU A 57 7.56 11.20 2.58
N VAL A 58 6.26 11.48 2.51
CA VAL A 58 5.56 12.30 3.53
C VAL A 58 5.61 11.63 4.92
N SER A 59 5.43 10.31 4.99
CA SER A 59 5.53 9.60 6.27
C SER A 59 6.95 9.66 6.84
N LEU A 60 7.97 9.43 6.01
CA LEU A 60 9.38 9.47 6.41
C LEU A 60 9.78 10.86 6.91
N GLU A 61 9.34 11.93 6.25
CA GLU A 61 9.63 13.29 6.68
C GLU A 61 9.01 13.56 8.07
N ARG A 62 7.75 13.18 8.26
CA ARG A 62 7.06 13.29 9.56
C ARG A 62 7.72 12.42 10.64
N GLU A 63 8.19 11.23 10.31
CA GLU A 63 8.93 10.35 11.23
C GLU A 63 10.27 10.98 11.64
N PHE A 64 10.99 11.58 10.70
CA PHE A 64 12.23 12.28 10.95
C PHE A 64 12.04 13.51 11.84
N ASP A 65 11.00 14.30 11.59
CA ASP A 65 10.64 15.44 12.45
C ASP A 65 10.32 15.00 13.88
N ARG A 66 9.56 13.89 14.03
CA ARG A 66 9.26 13.31 15.35
C ARG A 66 10.51 12.79 16.05
N LEU A 67 11.43 12.16 15.31
CA LEU A 67 12.72 11.73 15.86
C LEU A 67 13.50 12.93 16.39
N LYS A 68 13.56 14.02 15.64
CA LYS A 68 14.21 15.26 16.06
C LYS A 68 13.53 15.85 17.30
N GLU A 69 12.21 16.01 17.29
CA GLU A 69 11.45 16.53 18.42
C GLU A 69 11.71 15.74 19.71
N ALA A 70 11.71 14.41 19.61
CA ALA A 70 11.90 13.51 20.74
C ALA A 70 13.36 13.47 21.26
N THR A 71 14.35 13.78 20.42
CA THR A 71 15.77 13.58 20.76
C THR A 71 16.59 14.86 20.87
N GLN A 72 16.09 16.01 20.41
CA GLN A 72 16.83 17.29 20.41
C GLN A 72 17.27 17.77 21.80
N THR A 73 16.59 17.32 22.87
CA THR A 73 16.94 17.65 24.26
C THR A 73 17.97 16.70 24.88
N ILE A 74 18.29 15.59 24.21
CA ILE A 74 19.27 14.61 24.67
C ILE A 74 20.68 15.16 24.34
N PRO A 75 21.57 15.36 25.33
CA PRO A 75 22.81 16.11 25.13
C PRO A 75 23.76 15.59 24.04
N TRP A 76 23.82 14.28 23.83
CA TRP A 76 24.67 13.70 22.78
C TRP A 76 24.01 13.80 21.39
N CYS A 77 22.68 13.64 21.29
CA CYS A 77 21.95 13.85 20.04
C CYS A 77 22.06 15.31 19.60
N GLN A 78 21.88 16.25 20.53
CA GLN A 78 22.02 17.68 20.23
C GLN A 78 23.41 18.00 19.65
N ARG A 79 24.48 17.46 20.25
CA ARG A 79 25.85 17.72 19.82
C ARG A 79 26.21 17.04 18.49
N VAL A 80 25.70 15.83 18.23
CA VAL A 80 26.18 14.98 17.13
C VAL A 80 25.20 14.90 15.96
N TRP A 81 23.91 14.91 16.21
CA TRP A 81 22.89 14.81 15.17
C TRP A 81 22.36 16.18 14.76
N TRP A 82 22.09 17.04 15.74
CA TRP A 82 21.25 18.23 15.53
C TRP A 82 22.00 19.56 15.61
N ASP A 83 23.33 19.53 15.77
CA ASP A 83 24.14 20.74 15.78
C ASP A 83 24.04 21.45 14.42
N GLU A 84 23.85 22.77 14.43
CA GLU A 84 23.58 23.54 13.21
C GLU A 84 24.74 23.55 12.22
N GLN A 85 25.98 23.36 12.70
CA GLN A 85 27.19 23.42 11.86
C GLN A 85 27.83 22.05 11.66
N THR A 86 27.72 21.17 12.65
CA THR A 86 28.45 19.89 12.73
C THR A 86 27.53 18.68 12.85
N GLY A 87 26.21 18.87 12.81
CA GLY A 87 25.23 17.80 12.82
C GLY A 87 25.43 16.82 11.67
N LEU A 88 25.42 15.53 12.00
CA LEU A 88 25.74 14.44 11.08
C LEU A 88 24.54 13.62 10.63
N LEU A 89 23.32 13.96 11.08
CA LEU A 89 22.11 13.20 10.73
C LEU A 89 21.18 14.08 9.91
N ASP A 90 20.95 13.68 8.67
CA ASP A 90 20.00 14.33 7.77
C ASP A 90 18.84 13.41 7.37
N PHE A 91 18.00 13.92 6.48
CA PHE A 91 16.85 13.16 5.99
C PHE A 91 17.24 11.99 5.08
N ASP A 92 18.35 12.11 4.34
CA ASP A 92 18.84 11.04 3.47
C ASP A 92 19.35 9.85 4.30
N ASP A 93 20.00 10.11 5.44
CA ASP A 93 20.34 9.08 6.43
C ASP A 93 19.10 8.34 6.95
N TRP A 94 18.00 9.06 7.22
CA TRP A 94 16.76 8.45 7.70
C TRP A 94 16.11 7.60 6.61
N LYS A 95 16.07 8.09 5.36
CA LYS A 95 15.64 7.30 4.20
C LYS A 95 16.50 6.05 4.02
N LEU A 96 17.81 6.13 4.25
CA LEU A 96 18.71 4.99 4.13
C LEU A 96 18.44 3.95 5.21
N ALA A 97 18.21 4.39 6.45
CA ALA A 97 17.83 3.50 7.54
C ALA A 97 16.51 2.75 7.23
N ASP A 98 15.48 3.47 6.75
CA ASP A 98 14.23 2.85 6.28
C ASP A 98 14.47 1.86 5.15
N ALA A 99 15.22 2.27 4.12
CA ALA A 99 15.47 1.43 2.95
C ALA A 99 16.21 0.14 3.31
N LEU A 100 17.22 0.23 4.16
CA LEU A 100 17.96 -0.94 4.65
C LEU A 100 17.06 -1.86 5.46
N TYR A 101 16.25 -1.30 6.36
CA TYR A 101 15.31 -2.11 7.15
C TYR A 101 14.27 -2.79 6.27
N ARG A 102 13.58 -2.02 5.42
CA ARG A 102 12.47 -2.51 4.58
C ARG A 102 12.88 -3.54 3.54
N SER A 103 14.09 -3.44 3.00
CA SER A 103 14.60 -4.39 2.00
C SER A 103 15.18 -5.67 2.60
N ARG A 104 15.38 -5.75 3.92
CA ARG A 104 16.15 -6.83 4.58
C ARG A 104 15.48 -7.46 5.79
N ALA A 105 14.58 -6.73 6.44
CA ALA A 105 13.85 -7.23 7.60
C ALA A 105 12.87 -8.32 7.17
N MET A 106 12.79 -9.37 7.97
CA MET A 106 11.93 -10.52 7.73
C MET A 106 11.21 -10.90 9.01
N GLU A 107 10.06 -11.55 8.86
CA GLU A 107 9.38 -12.17 9.98
C GLU A 107 10.22 -13.35 10.49
N LEU A 108 10.58 -13.28 11.77
CA LEU A 108 11.38 -14.29 12.42
C LEU A 108 10.46 -15.43 12.89
N PRO A 109 10.85 -16.70 12.73
CA PRO A 109 9.99 -17.82 13.04
C PRO A 109 9.57 -17.83 14.51
N ARG A 110 8.42 -18.45 14.79
CA ARG A 110 7.89 -18.68 16.15
C ARG A 110 7.54 -17.40 16.92
N GLY A 111 7.17 -16.33 16.21
CA GLY A 111 6.70 -15.09 16.84
C GLY A 111 7.80 -14.28 17.51
N ALA A 112 9.07 -14.50 17.13
CA ALA A 112 10.19 -13.68 17.58
C ALA A 112 10.14 -12.22 17.05
N GLY A 113 9.13 -11.90 16.24
CA GLY A 113 8.89 -10.57 15.70
C GLY A 113 9.55 -10.38 14.33
N VAL A 114 9.87 -9.13 14.00
CA VAL A 114 10.52 -8.78 12.74
C VAL A 114 11.95 -8.35 13.04
N GLY A 115 12.91 -8.78 12.22
CA GLY A 115 14.31 -8.39 12.38
C GLY A 115 15.15 -8.61 11.12
N MET A 116 16.32 -8.00 11.12
CA MET A 116 17.36 -8.24 10.12
C MET A 116 18.32 -9.30 10.66
N VAL A 117 18.57 -10.35 9.88
CA VAL A 117 19.43 -11.47 10.27
C VAL A 117 20.71 -11.40 9.44
N PRO A 118 21.86 -11.01 10.03
CA PRO A 118 23.13 -10.95 9.31
C PRO A 118 23.44 -12.26 8.58
N VAL A 119 24.05 -12.16 7.40
CA VAL A 119 24.35 -13.28 6.47
C VAL A 119 23.11 -13.76 5.72
N VAL A 120 21.98 -14.00 6.41
CA VAL A 120 20.73 -14.43 5.76
C VAL A 120 20.19 -13.31 4.86
N ASP A 121 20.22 -12.07 5.36
CA ASP A 121 19.77 -10.88 4.63
C ASP A 121 20.67 -10.47 3.45
N MET A 122 21.76 -11.21 3.20
CA MET A 122 22.61 -11.03 2.03
C MET A 122 22.25 -11.98 0.88
N ALA A 123 21.41 -12.99 1.14
CA ALA A 123 20.93 -13.89 0.10
C ALA A 123 19.91 -13.17 -0.79
N ASN A 124 20.10 -13.25 -2.12
CA ASN A 124 19.17 -12.65 -3.07
C ASN A 124 17.87 -13.45 -3.19
N HIS A 125 16.85 -12.78 -3.70
CA HIS A 125 15.55 -13.39 -3.97
C HIS A 125 15.60 -14.34 -5.17
N ALA A 126 14.92 -15.48 -5.07
CA ALA A 126 14.43 -16.23 -6.21
C ALA A 126 13.01 -16.76 -5.91
N ALA A 127 12.16 -16.82 -6.94
CA ALA A 127 10.75 -17.22 -6.79
C ALA A 127 10.54 -18.73 -6.99
N ASP A 128 9.38 -19.22 -6.59
CA ASP A 128 8.84 -20.56 -6.84
C ASP A 128 9.86 -21.69 -6.60
N ASP A 129 10.10 -22.55 -7.58
CA ASP A 129 11.08 -23.64 -7.43
C ASP A 129 12.53 -23.21 -7.70
N GLN A 130 12.81 -21.92 -7.88
CA GLN A 130 14.16 -21.45 -8.21
C GLN A 130 15.02 -21.17 -6.98
N TYR A 131 14.42 -20.76 -5.86
CA TYR A 131 15.20 -20.58 -4.62
C TYR A 131 15.70 -21.91 -4.07
N ASN A 132 16.94 -21.92 -3.58
CA ASN A 132 17.67 -23.14 -3.21
C ASN A 132 17.97 -23.26 -1.71
N ALA A 133 17.72 -22.21 -0.92
CA ALA A 133 17.88 -22.20 0.52
C ALA A 133 16.65 -21.63 1.24
N ARG A 134 16.55 -21.90 2.53
CA ARG A 134 15.54 -21.35 3.45
C ARG A 134 16.20 -21.04 4.78
N PHE A 135 15.63 -20.14 5.56
CA PHE A 135 16.10 -19.93 6.93
C PHE A 135 15.22 -20.66 7.94
N GLU A 136 15.85 -21.18 8.98
CA GLU A 136 15.20 -21.91 10.09
C GLU A 136 15.73 -21.39 11.44
N VAL A 137 15.04 -21.73 12.52
CA VAL A 137 15.51 -21.47 13.88
C VAL A 137 15.94 -22.79 14.51
N ASP A 138 17.20 -22.84 14.95
CA ASP A 138 17.70 -23.85 15.88
C ASP A 138 17.28 -23.45 17.29
N ASP A 139 16.36 -24.22 17.87
CA ASP A 139 15.81 -23.95 19.20
C ASP A 139 16.80 -24.19 20.32
N ASP A 140 17.64 -25.21 20.17
CA ASP A 140 18.56 -25.63 21.20
C ASP A 140 19.69 -24.61 21.33
N ALA A 141 20.11 -24.05 20.19
CA ALA A 141 21.12 -23.00 20.13
C ALA A 141 20.55 -21.57 20.23
N GLY A 142 19.26 -21.39 19.95
CA GLY A 142 18.63 -20.06 19.82
C GLY A 142 19.20 -19.25 18.64
N THR A 143 19.59 -19.93 17.56
CA THR A 143 20.27 -19.33 16.39
C THR A 143 19.48 -19.50 15.11
N PHE A 144 19.68 -18.58 14.16
CA PHE A 144 19.13 -18.70 12.80
C PHE A 144 20.09 -19.49 11.91
N LEU A 145 19.55 -20.44 11.15
CA LEU A 145 20.29 -21.27 10.21
C LEU A 145 19.84 -20.97 8.79
N LEU A 146 20.78 -20.81 7.86
CA LEU A 146 20.50 -20.83 6.42
C LEU A 146 20.76 -22.24 5.92
N VAL A 147 19.70 -22.95 5.53
CA VAL A 147 19.74 -24.37 5.16
C VAL A 147 19.32 -24.57 3.72
N VAL A 148 19.93 -25.56 3.07
CA VAL A 148 19.55 -25.96 1.70
C VAL A 148 18.11 -26.49 1.72
N ARG A 149 17.31 -26.13 0.72
CA ARG A 149 15.98 -26.70 0.54
C ARG A 149 16.03 -28.18 0.26
N ASP A 150 14.99 -28.88 0.70
CA ASP A 150 14.86 -30.30 0.42
C ASP A 150 14.86 -30.54 -1.10
N SER A 151 15.56 -31.58 -1.54
CA SER A 151 15.72 -31.91 -2.97
C SER A 151 16.45 -30.86 -3.83
N LYS A 152 17.10 -29.86 -3.22
CA LYS A 152 18.02 -28.94 -3.90
C LYS A 152 19.48 -29.30 -3.58
N PHE A 153 20.36 -28.97 -4.51
CA PHE A 153 21.81 -29.08 -4.35
C PHE A 153 22.41 -27.74 -4.76
N ILE A 154 23.40 -27.28 -4.00
CA ILE A 154 24.15 -26.05 -4.28
C ILE A 154 25.59 -26.49 -4.53
N ASN A 155 26.08 -26.31 -5.75
CA ASN A 155 27.45 -26.65 -6.13
C ASN A 155 28.41 -25.52 -5.78
N ASP A 156 29.71 -25.81 -5.83
CA ASP A 156 30.73 -24.78 -5.71
C ASP A 156 30.57 -23.73 -6.83
N GLY A 157 30.47 -22.46 -6.43
CA GLY A 157 30.23 -21.34 -7.34
C GLY A 157 28.75 -20.99 -7.59
N ASP A 158 27.79 -21.80 -7.12
CA ASP A 158 26.37 -21.47 -7.24
C ASP A 158 25.97 -20.38 -6.24
N GLU A 159 25.09 -19.47 -6.67
CA GLU A 159 24.51 -18.46 -5.77
C GLU A 159 23.50 -19.11 -4.81
N ILE A 160 23.51 -18.66 -3.55
CA ILE A 160 22.51 -19.05 -2.55
C ILE A 160 21.37 -18.04 -2.57
N THR A 161 20.15 -18.51 -2.85
CA THR A 161 18.96 -17.67 -2.96
C THR A 161 17.85 -18.15 -2.02
N ILE A 162 17.07 -17.20 -1.52
CA ILE A 162 15.91 -17.42 -0.65
C ILE A 162 14.66 -16.81 -1.29
N MET A 163 13.47 -17.16 -0.79
CA MET A 163 12.22 -16.49 -1.18
C MET A 163 11.90 -15.41 -0.15
N TYR A 164 11.88 -14.14 -0.58
CA TYR A 164 11.52 -13.02 0.30
C TYR A 164 10.03 -13.00 0.65
N GLY A 165 9.19 -13.50 -0.26
CA GLY A 165 7.73 -13.49 -0.17
C GLY A 165 7.11 -13.62 -1.56
N ALA A 166 5.79 -13.59 -1.63
CA ALA A 166 5.00 -13.71 -2.86
C ALA A 166 4.29 -12.38 -3.21
N GLY A 167 5.02 -11.27 -3.11
CA GLY A 167 4.49 -9.91 -3.27
C GLY A 167 4.14 -9.54 -4.72
N GLY A 168 3.28 -8.55 -4.89
CA GLY A 168 2.94 -7.98 -6.20
C GLY A 168 4.11 -7.23 -6.84
N ALA A 169 4.04 -6.97 -8.15
CA ALA A 169 5.10 -6.25 -8.86
C ALA A 169 5.36 -4.85 -8.28
N CYS A 170 4.31 -4.14 -7.86
CA CYS A 170 4.44 -2.84 -7.19
C CYS A 170 5.14 -2.97 -5.84
N GLU A 171 4.77 -3.98 -5.02
CA GLU A 171 5.43 -4.25 -3.74
C GLU A 171 6.90 -4.61 -3.94
N MET A 172 7.23 -5.45 -4.92
CA MET A 172 8.60 -5.84 -5.21
C MET A 172 9.46 -4.63 -5.60
N ALA A 173 8.95 -3.78 -6.50
CA ALA A 173 9.61 -2.54 -6.89
C ALA A 173 9.72 -1.56 -5.72
N PHE A 174 8.67 -1.44 -4.91
CA PHE A 174 8.64 -0.55 -3.75
C PHE A 174 9.65 -1.00 -2.69
N SER A 175 9.52 -2.22 -2.18
CA SER A 175 10.24 -2.78 -1.03
C SER A 175 11.67 -3.22 -1.32
N TYR A 176 11.93 -3.71 -2.54
CA TYR A 176 13.21 -4.32 -2.89
C TYR A 176 13.91 -3.67 -4.09
N GLY A 177 13.23 -2.79 -4.83
CA GLY A 177 13.85 -2.03 -5.92
C GLY A 177 14.01 -2.81 -7.22
N PHE A 178 13.34 -3.95 -7.36
CA PHE A 178 13.34 -4.76 -8.58
C PHE A 178 11.98 -5.44 -8.79
N ILE A 179 11.75 -5.97 -10.00
CA ILE A 179 10.65 -6.88 -10.30
C ILE A 179 11.25 -8.19 -10.79
N GLU A 180 10.82 -9.32 -10.23
CA GLU A 180 11.35 -10.66 -10.55
C GLU A 180 11.36 -10.92 -12.05
N GLU A 181 12.48 -11.28 -12.67
CA GLU A 181 12.62 -11.41 -14.14
C GLU A 181 11.51 -12.22 -14.83
N HIS A 182 10.97 -13.23 -14.14
CA HIS A 182 9.95 -14.13 -14.69
C HIS A 182 8.50 -13.77 -14.33
N ALA A 183 8.26 -12.70 -13.57
CA ALA A 183 6.89 -12.25 -13.28
C ALA A 183 6.10 -11.99 -14.58
N SER A 184 5.02 -12.75 -14.75
CA SER A 184 4.13 -12.73 -15.92
C SER A 184 2.92 -11.82 -15.76
N ASN A 185 2.65 -11.36 -14.54
CA ASN A 185 1.56 -10.43 -14.22
C ASN A 185 1.95 -9.60 -12.98
N ALA A 186 1.19 -8.55 -12.68
CA ALA A 186 1.43 -7.72 -11.49
C ALA A 186 1.11 -8.43 -10.16
N ARG A 187 0.43 -9.59 -10.22
CA ARG A 187 -0.20 -10.36 -9.13
C ARG A 187 -1.28 -9.62 -8.39
N GLU A 188 -1.03 -8.36 -8.02
CA GLU A 188 -1.95 -7.52 -7.31
C GLU A 188 -1.67 -6.01 -7.49
N LEU A 189 -2.69 -5.21 -7.19
CA LEU A 189 -2.67 -3.75 -7.11
C LEU A 189 -3.48 -3.32 -5.91
N PHE A 190 -3.07 -2.20 -5.30
CA PHE A 190 -3.89 -1.48 -4.34
C PHE A 190 -4.27 -0.13 -4.93
N LEU A 191 -5.57 0.12 -5.08
CA LEU A 191 -6.09 1.38 -5.60
C LEU A 191 -6.78 2.15 -4.47
N SER A 192 -6.40 3.42 -4.30
CA SER A 192 -7.04 4.34 -3.37
C SER A 192 -8.52 4.53 -3.70
N LEU A 193 -9.37 4.55 -2.68
CA LEU A 193 -10.80 4.85 -2.80
C LEU A 193 -11.14 6.08 -1.96
N SER A 194 -12.17 6.81 -2.38
CA SER A 194 -12.66 7.97 -1.66
C SER A 194 -14.18 7.93 -1.53
N ILE A 195 -14.67 8.40 -0.39
CA ILE A 195 -16.10 8.65 -0.20
C ILE A 195 -16.46 9.95 -0.94
N PRO A 196 -17.56 9.97 -1.72
CA PRO A 196 -18.01 11.15 -2.47
C PRO A 196 -18.08 12.41 -1.62
N ALA A 197 -17.67 13.55 -2.18
CA ALA A 197 -17.53 14.79 -1.41
C ALA A 197 -18.86 15.38 -0.93
N ASP A 198 -19.94 15.04 -1.61
CA ASP A 198 -21.34 15.42 -1.34
C ASP A 198 -22.06 14.48 -0.37
N ASP A 199 -21.42 13.38 0.05
CA ASP A 199 -21.96 12.48 1.06
C ASP A 199 -21.99 13.16 2.44
N PRO A 200 -23.18 13.36 3.05
CA PRO A 200 -23.32 14.04 4.33
C PRO A 200 -22.66 13.27 5.49
N LEU A 201 -22.48 11.96 5.36
CA LEU A 201 -21.88 11.09 6.37
C LEU A 201 -20.37 10.90 6.15
N ARG A 202 -19.77 11.51 5.13
CA ARG A 202 -18.37 11.29 4.72
C ARG A 202 -17.37 11.32 5.87
N LEU A 203 -17.37 12.37 6.69
CA LEU A 203 -16.41 12.51 7.79
C LEU A 203 -16.63 11.46 8.88
N ALA A 204 -17.90 11.13 9.16
CA ALA A 204 -18.24 10.12 10.16
C ALA A 204 -17.77 8.73 9.70
N LYS A 205 -18.02 8.37 8.43
CA LYS A 205 -17.57 7.11 7.83
C LYS A 205 -16.05 6.97 7.86
N ILE A 206 -15.29 7.98 7.40
CA ILE A 206 -13.82 7.95 7.41
C ILE A 206 -13.30 7.75 8.84
N ARG A 207 -13.86 8.47 9.81
CA ARG A 207 -13.42 8.40 11.21
C ARG A 207 -13.79 7.08 11.88
N PHE A 208 -14.94 6.51 11.54
CA PHE A 208 -15.45 5.29 12.16
C PHE A 208 -14.83 4.02 11.55
N ALA A 209 -14.62 3.99 10.23
CA ALA A 209 -14.02 2.84 9.55
C ALA A 209 -12.59 2.57 10.05
N GLN A 210 -11.74 3.60 10.17
CA GLN A 210 -10.33 3.48 10.57
C GLN A 210 -9.52 2.45 9.74
N GLU A 211 -9.95 2.20 8.52
CA GLU A 211 -9.34 1.24 7.59
C GLU A 211 -8.59 1.96 6.47
N ALA A 212 -7.70 1.23 5.78
CA ALA A 212 -7.01 1.75 4.62
C ALA A 212 -8.04 2.09 3.51
N PRO A 213 -8.08 3.34 3.02
CA PRO A 213 -9.10 3.77 2.08
C PRO A 213 -8.77 3.30 0.66
N GLY A 214 -9.11 2.05 0.35
CA GLY A 214 -8.80 1.48 -0.96
C GLY A 214 -9.36 0.09 -1.21
N VAL A 215 -9.00 -0.45 -2.36
CA VAL A 215 -9.34 -1.79 -2.83
C VAL A 215 -8.09 -2.49 -3.31
N ARG A 216 -7.92 -3.74 -2.87
CA ARG A 216 -6.93 -4.65 -3.42
C ARG A 216 -7.55 -5.41 -4.58
N ILE A 217 -6.91 -5.40 -5.74
CA ILE A 217 -7.24 -6.22 -6.91
C ILE A 217 -6.12 -7.22 -7.06
N TYR A 218 -6.43 -8.52 -7.16
CA TYR A 218 -5.41 -9.56 -7.16
C TYR A 218 -5.83 -10.77 -7.98
N ILE A 219 -4.85 -11.59 -8.34
CA ILE A 219 -5.04 -12.89 -8.98
C ILE A 219 -4.93 -13.96 -7.89
N ASP A 220 -5.99 -14.75 -7.71
CA ASP A 220 -6.00 -15.87 -6.76
C ASP A 220 -5.17 -17.07 -7.26
N GLU A 221 -5.00 -18.08 -6.41
CA GLU A 221 -4.22 -19.30 -6.72
C GLU A 221 -4.75 -20.06 -7.94
N SER A 222 -6.03 -19.87 -8.28
CA SER A 222 -6.67 -20.48 -9.46
C SER A 222 -6.53 -19.63 -10.73
N GLY A 223 -5.86 -18.48 -10.65
CA GLY A 223 -5.65 -17.56 -11.76
C GLY A 223 -6.81 -16.60 -12.02
N HIS A 224 -7.83 -16.60 -11.16
CA HIS A 224 -8.98 -15.71 -11.31
C HIS A 224 -8.72 -14.36 -10.66
N LEU A 225 -9.24 -13.32 -11.31
CA LEU A 225 -9.18 -11.97 -10.77
C LEU A 225 -10.22 -11.81 -9.65
N ARG A 226 -9.78 -11.25 -8.54
CA ARG A 226 -10.57 -10.98 -7.34
C ARG A 226 -10.29 -9.56 -6.88
N TRP A 227 -11.22 -9.02 -6.10
CA TRP A 227 -11.01 -7.79 -5.37
C TRP A 227 -11.42 -7.97 -3.91
N ASP A 228 -10.78 -7.22 -3.02
CA ASP A 228 -11.09 -7.15 -1.60
C ASP A 228 -11.01 -5.69 -1.11
N SER A 229 -12.04 -5.26 -0.40
CA SER A 229 -12.11 -3.92 0.19
C SER A 229 -13.14 -3.92 1.30
N SER A 230 -12.70 -3.56 2.50
CA SER A 230 -13.59 -3.24 3.61
C SER A 230 -14.12 -1.81 3.50
N PHE A 231 -13.33 -0.90 2.89
CA PHE A 231 -13.66 0.52 2.74
C PHE A 231 -14.76 0.80 1.71
N VAL A 232 -14.86 0.02 0.62
CA VAL A 232 -15.87 0.25 -0.44
C VAL A 232 -17.29 0.21 0.11
N TRP A 233 -17.54 -0.64 1.10
CA TRP A 233 -18.86 -0.79 1.74
C TRP A 233 -19.27 0.47 2.50
N TRP A 234 -18.32 1.17 3.10
CA TRP A 234 -18.57 2.50 3.69
C TRP A 234 -18.85 3.53 2.61
N ALA A 235 -18.08 3.48 1.52
CA ALA A 235 -18.20 4.46 0.44
C ALA A 235 -19.51 4.34 -0.35
N CYS A 236 -20.09 3.13 -0.47
CA CYS A 236 -21.23 2.88 -1.36
C CYS A 236 -22.63 2.91 -0.70
N VAL A 237 -22.70 3.11 0.63
CA VAL A 237 -23.93 3.04 1.42
C VAL A 237 -24.29 4.41 1.97
N ASN A 238 -25.51 4.89 1.79
CA ASN A 238 -25.92 6.23 2.20
C ASN A 238 -26.82 6.22 3.44
N GLN A 239 -27.18 7.42 3.90
CA GLN A 239 -28.11 7.57 5.04
C GLN A 239 -29.49 7.00 4.71
N GLU A 240 -29.99 7.21 3.49
CA GLU A 240 -31.27 6.68 3.04
C GLU A 240 -31.36 5.14 3.01
N ASP A 241 -30.22 4.45 2.97
CA ASP A 241 -30.18 2.98 3.01
C ASP A 241 -30.32 2.43 4.43
N GLY A 242 -30.13 3.30 5.45
CA GLY A 242 -30.27 2.97 6.86
C GLY A 242 -28.99 3.13 7.69
N LEU A 243 -27.89 3.60 7.12
CA LEU A 243 -26.68 3.92 7.89
C LEU A 243 -26.86 5.25 8.61
N ASP A 244 -26.60 5.30 9.91
CA ASP A 244 -26.64 6.55 10.67
C ASP A 244 -25.50 6.62 11.69
N PHE A 245 -25.19 7.84 12.14
CA PHE A 245 -24.17 8.09 13.13
C PHE A 245 -24.67 9.00 14.24
N ARG A 246 -24.35 8.64 15.49
CA ARG A 246 -24.66 9.45 16.67
C ARG A 246 -23.43 9.64 17.54
N VAL A 247 -23.32 10.81 18.17
CA VAL A 247 -22.26 11.09 19.14
C VAL A 247 -22.84 10.89 20.54
N GLU A 248 -22.25 9.97 21.29
CA GLU A 248 -22.61 9.68 22.67
C GLU A 248 -21.52 10.18 23.62
N LYS A 249 -21.92 10.57 24.84
CA LYS A 249 -20.97 10.88 25.91
C LYS A 249 -20.78 9.65 26.78
N THR A 250 -19.54 9.22 26.92
CA THR A 250 -19.14 8.16 27.85
C THR A 250 -19.26 8.63 29.30
N VAL A 251 -19.21 7.68 30.24
CA VAL A 251 -19.31 7.94 31.69
C VAL A 251 -18.16 8.84 32.18
N ASP A 252 -17.02 8.80 31.50
CA ASP A 252 -15.83 9.60 31.80
C ASP A 252 -15.86 11.00 31.15
N GLY A 253 -16.94 11.32 30.42
CA GLY A 253 -17.14 12.61 29.76
C GLY A 253 -16.53 12.73 28.36
N GLU A 254 -15.84 11.69 27.87
CA GLU A 254 -15.34 11.62 26.50
C GLU A 254 -16.48 11.38 25.49
N THR A 255 -16.38 11.94 24.30
CA THR A 255 -17.35 11.73 23.22
C THR A 255 -16.94 10.60 22.29
N GLU A 256 -17.82 9.63 22.09
CA GLU A 256 -17.63 8.51 21.19
C GLU A 256 -18.61 8.59 20.01
N LEU A 257 -18.13 8.29 18.80
CA LEU A 257 -18.95 8.15 17.60
C LEU A 257 -19.50 6.73 17.55
N LYS A 258 -20.82 6.55 17.49
CA LYS A 258 -21.49 5.27 17.29
C LYS A 258 -22.15 5.25 15.91
N ALA A 259 -22.07 4.11 15.23
CA ALA A 259 -22.79 3.84 13.99
C ALA A 259 -24.01 2.96 14.28
N SER A 260 -25.07 3.10 13.48
CA SER A 260 -26.21 2.19 13.48
C SER A 260 -26.62 1.82 12.06
N TRP A 261 -27.21 0.63 11.91
CA TRP A 261 -27.84 0.15 10.68
C TRP A 261 -29.32 -0.11 10.93
N LYS A 262 -30.20 0.63 10.26
CA LYS A 262 -31.66 0.54 10.39
C LYS A 262 -32.15 0.59 11.84
N GLY A 263 -31.43 1.33 12.69
CA GLY A 263 -31.74 1.54 14.11
C GLY A 263 -30.96 0.66 15.09
N ASP A 264 -30.31 -0.41 14.62
CA ASP A 264 -29.52 -1.31 15.46
C ASP A 264 -28.05 -0.87 15.51
N ASP A 265 -27.39 -1.01 16.66
CA ASP A 265 -25.98 -0.64 16.82
C ASP A 265 -25.07 -1.45 15.88
N LEU A 266 -24.16 -0.75 15.21
CA LEU A 266 -23.27 -1.32 14.20
C LEU A 266 -21.80 -1.15 14.62
N SER A 267 -21.05 -2.25 14.62
CA SER A 267 -19.59 -2.20 14.73
C SER A 267 -18.95 -2.07 13.34
N ALA A 268 -17.75 -1.48 13.28
CA ALA A 268 -17.09 -1.22 12.00
C ALA A 268 -16.90 -2.49 11.15
N ALA A 269 -16.44 -3.58 11.79
CA ALA A 269 -16.20 -4.86 11.13
C ALA A 269 -17.48 -5.59 10.66
N ALA A 270 -18.65 -5.24 11.21
CA ALA A 270 -19.90 -5.92 10.89
C ALA A 270 -20.56 -5.41 9.61
N LEU A 271 -20.24 -4.19 9.15
CA LEU A 271 -20.96 -3.52 8.05
C LEU A 271 -21.12 -4.42 6.83
N HIS A 272 -20.02 -4.97 6.31
CA HIS A 272 -20.08 -5.84 5.12
C HIS A 272 -21.04 -7.01 5.30
N SER A 273 -20.94 -7.74 6.42
CA SER A 273 -21.81 -8.88 6.70
C SER A 273 -23.28 -8.48 6.86
N THR A 274 -23.54 -7.30 7.43
CA THR A 274 -24.89 -6.74 7.59
C THR A 274 -25.50 -6.40 6.22
N LEU A 275 -24.75 -5.74 5.34
CA LEU A 275 -25.20 -5.41 3.98
C LEU A 275 -25.51 -6.67 3.15
N LEU A 276 -24.71 -7.72 3.30
CA LEU A 276 -24.92 -8.98 2.59
C LEU A 276 -26.13 -9.78 3.08
N GLN A 277 -26.71 -9.44 4.23
CA GLN A 277 -27.94 -10.05 4.75
C GLN A 277 -29.18 -9.20 4.48
N ASP A 278 -28.99 -7.98 3.96
CA ASP A 278 -30.06 -7.02 3.71
C ASP A 278 -30.86 -7.37 2.44
N GLU A 279 -32.13 -6.95 2.39
CA GLU A 279 -32.96 -7.11 1.19
C GLU A 279 -32.41 -6.33 -0.02
N LEU A 280 -31.65 -5.26 0.22
CA LEU A 280 -30.99 -4.46 -0.81
C LEU A 280 -29.57 -4.95 -1.13
N ARG A 281 -29.17 -6.14 -0.67
CA ARG A 281 -27.84 -6.75 -0.91
C ARG A 281 -27.31 -6.52 -2.32
N ASP A 282 -28.08 -6.89 -3.34
CA ASP A 282 -27.61 -6.83 -4.73
C ASP A 282 -27.40 -5.38 -5.20
N ILE A 283 -28.10 -4.40 -4.61
CA ILE A 283 -27.86 -2.96 -4.85
C ILE A 283 -26.51 -2.54 -4.27
N PHE A 284 -26.21 -2.96 -3.04
CA PHE A 284 -24.94 -2.62 -2.39
C PHE A 284 -23.76 -3.24 -3.11
N VAL A 285 -23.88 -4.51 -3.52
CA VAL A 285 -22.85 -5.18 -4.34
C VAL A 285 -22.69 -4.45 -5.68
N LEU A 286 -23.78 -4.10 -6.37
CA LEU A 286 -23.71 -3.35 -7.62
C LEU A 286 -23.01 -1.99 -7.46
N ARG A 287 -23.36 -1.20 -6.43
CA ARG A 287 -22.72 0.09 -6.17
C ARG A 287 -21.23 -0.06 -5.86
N ALA A 288 -20.86 -1.07 -5.06
CA ALA A 288 -19.45 -1.36 -4.78
C ALA A 288 -18.69 -1.76 -6.06
N THR A 289 -19.24 -2.67 -6.87
CA THR A 289 -18.66 -3.08 -8.16
C THR A 289 -18.47 -1.90 -9.10
N VAL A 290 -19.48 -1.04 -9.26
CA VAL A 290 -19.41 0.16 -10.12
C VAL A 290 -18.35 1.15 -9.62
N MET A 291 -18.26 1.36 -8.31
CA MET A 291 -17.25 2.25 -7.72
C MET A 291 -15.82 1.74 -7.97
N ILE A 292 -15.59 0.43 -7.77
CA ILE A 292 -14.29 -0.19 -8.03
C ILE A 292 -13.98 -0.14 -9.53
N GLN A 293 -14.96 -0.45 -10.38
CA GLN A 293 -14.81 -0.37 -11.84
C GLN A 293 -14.37 1.03 -12.29
N GLN A 294 -15.06 2.08 -11.82
CA GLN A 294 -14.69 3.45 -12.15
C GLN A 294 -13.26 3.76 -11.71
N ARG A 295 -12.87 3.32 -10.50
CA ARG A 295 -11.51 3.56 -9.99
C ARG A 295 -10.45 2.84 -10.81
N VAL A 296 -10.73 1.62 -11.28
CA VAL A 296 -9.87 0.83 -12.17
C VAL A 296 -9.72 1.54 -13.52
N GLU A 297 -10.84 2.00 -14.09
CA GLU A 297 -10.85 2.74 -15.35
C GLU A 297 -10.02 4.02 -15.25
N ASP A 298 -10.24 4.82 -14.20
CA ASP A 298 -9.50 6.06 -13.95
C ASP A 298 -7.99 5.79 -13.83
N GLN A 299 -7.59 4.73 -13.12
CA GLN A 299 -6.18 4.33 -13.02
C GLN A 299 -5.62 3.97 -14.40
N GLY A 300 -6.34 3.13 -15.14
CA GLY A 300 -5.92 2.66 -16.47
C GLY A 300 -5.77 3.82 -17.46
N MET A 301 -6.72 4.76 -17.44
CA MET A 301 -6.66 5.96 -18.28
C MET A 301 -5.46 6.84 -17.92
N GLN A 302 -5.17 7.06 -16.64
CA GLN A 302 -4.00 7.84 -16.21
C GLN A 302 -2.69 7.18 -16.65
N LEU A 303 -2.58 5.86 -16.49
CA LEU A 303 -1.41 5.09 -16.90
C LEU A 303 -1.21 5.12 -18.42
N ALA A 304 -2.28 4.90 -19.18
CA ALA A 304 -2.23 4.92 -20.64
C ALA A 304 -1.90 6.32 -21.19
N ALA A 305 -2.44 7.38 -20.57
CA ALA A 305 -2.17 8.76 -20.98
C ALA A 305 -0.70 9.17 -20.79
N SER A 306 -0.01 8.61 -19.80
CA SER A 306 1.41 8.91 -19.54
C SER A 306 2.39 8.05 -20.34
N GLU A 307 1.92 7.03 -21.08
CA GLU A 307 2.80 6.07 -21.76
C GLU A 307 3.68 6.71 -22.83
N SER A 308 3.12 7.62 -23.62
CA SER A 308 3.88 8.34 -24.66
C SER A 308 5.01 9.20 -24.08
N THR A 309 4.86 9.69 -22.85
CA THR A 309 5.91 10.44 -22.13
C THR A 309 7.00 9.51 -21.64
N TYR A 310 6.62 8.34 -21.12
CA TYR A 310 7.56 7.30 -20.70
C TYR A 310 8.42 6.84 -21.90
N GLU A 311 7.80 6.46 -23.03
CA GLU A 311 8.51 5.94 -24.21
C GLU A 311 9.51 6.94 -24.81
N ARG A 312 9.23 8.25 -24.70
CA ARG A 312 10.11 9.32 -25.19
C ARG A 312 11.28 9.59 -24.27
N THR A 313 11.21 9.19 -23.01
CA THR A 313 12.20 9.49 -21.99
C THR A 313 13.27 8.39 -21.96
N LEU A 314 14.34 8.57 -22.74
CA LEU A 314 15.41 7.58 -22.84
C LEU A 314 16.42 7.67 -21.68
N PRO A 315 16.92 6.54 -21.15
CA PRO A 315 17.95 6.52 -20.11
C PRO A 315 19.24 7.30 -20.46
N THR A 316 19.58 7.36 -21.75
CA THR A 316 20.77 8.04 -22.27
C THR A 316 20.53 9.52 -22.62
N GLY A 317 19.40 10.09 -22.16
CA GLY A 317 19.05 11.50 -22.38
C GLY A 317 19.78 12.48 -21.46
N GLU A 318 19.36 13.75 -21.50
CA GLU A 318 19.96 14.85 -20.71
C GLU A 318 19.82 14.67 -19.19
N HIS A 319 18.93 13.79 -18.74
CA HIS A 319 18.49 13.66 -17.35
C HIS A 319 19.14 12.51 -16.55
N ASN A 320 20.13 11.81 -17.12
CA ASN A 320 20.92 10.77 -16.44
C ASN A 320 20.08 9.74 -15.64
N ILE A 321 18.97 9.28 -16.24
CA ILE A 321 18.07 8.29 -15.65
C ILE A 321 18.77 6.93 -15.61
N ARG A 322 18.76 6.27 -14.45
CA ARG A 322 19.39 4.95 -14.32
C ARG A 322 18.65 3.92 -15.19
N HIS A 323 19.40 3.15 -15.97
CA HIS A 323 18.83 2.15 -16.88
C HIS A 323 17.97 1.11 -16.14
N SER A 324 18.47 0.60 -15.00
CA SER A 324 17.74 -0.38 -14.18
C SER A 324 16.43 0.18 -13.63
N VAL A 325 16.40 1.46 -13.26
CA VAL A 325 15.19 2.14 -12.80
C VAL A 325 14.19 2.27 -13.94
N HIS A 326 14.63 2.75 -15.10
CA HIS A 326 13.78 2.87 -16.28
C HIS A 326 13.18 1.52 -16.70
N GLU A 327 13.98 0.44 -16.73
CA GLU A 327 13.50 -0.90 -17.06
C GLU A 327 12.49 -1.44 -16.04
N THR A 328 12.77 -1.27 -14.75
CA THR A 328 11.89 -1.69 -13.66
C THR A 328 10.55 -0.97 -13.76
N ILE A 329 10.56 0.35 -13.95
CA ILE A 329 9.34 1.16 -14.10
C ILE A 329 8.58 0.75 -15.36
N GLY A 330 9.24 0.63 -16.51
CA GLY A 330 8.56 0.19 -17.74
C GLY A 330 7.90 -1.17 -17.61
N ARG A 331 8.56 -2.07 -16.89
CA ARG A 331 7.99 -3.36 -16.60
C ARG A 331 6.78 -3.27 -15.67
N LEU A 332 6.87 -2.47 -14.61
CA LEU A 332 5.73 -2.20 -13.74
C LEU A 332 4.53 -1.70 -14.56
N ARG A 333 4.73 -0.66 -15.37
CA ARG A 333 3.68 -0.05 -16.21
C ARG A 333 2.96 -1.09 -17.06
N ARG A 334 3.71 -1.97 -17.74
CA ARG A 334 3.10 -3.05 -18.56
C ARG A 334 2.29 -4.04 -17.73
N LEU A 335 2.83 -4.49 -16.59
CA LEU A 335 2.16 -5.47 -15.73
C LEU A 335 0.91 -4.89 -15.06
N GLU A 336 0.95 -3.62 -14.64
CA GLU A 336 -0.20 -2.93 -14.07
C GLU A 336 -1.30 -2.70 -15.11
N LEU A 337 -0.93 -2.24 -16.32
CA LEU A 337 -1.89 -2.00 -17.39
C LEU A 337 -2.65 -3.28 -17.76
N ASP A 338 -1.95 -4.41 -17.92
CA ASP A 338 -2.58 -5.71 -18.19
C ASP A 338 -3.59 -6.10 -17.08
N LEU A 339 -3.19 -5.96 -15.81
CA LEU A 339 -4.07 -6.30 -14.69
C LEU A 339 -5.27 -5.35 -14.60
N LEU A 340 -5.09 -4.06 -14.86
CA LEU A 340 -6.18 -3.07 -14.90
C LEU A 340 -7.18 -3.36 -16.02
N THR A 341 -6.71 -3.71 -17.22
CA THR A 341 -7.59 -4.10 -18.34
C THR A 341 -8.42 -5.32 -17.98
N ARG A 342 -7.77 -6.38 -17.46
CA ARG A 342 -8.48 -7.60 -17.03
C ARG A 342 -9.47 -7.32 -15.88
N ALA A 343 -9.11 -6.44 -14.95
CA ALA A 343 -9.97 -6.04 -13.84
C ALA A 343 -11.22 -5.35 -14.35
N TYR A 344 -11.08 -4.42 -15.29
CA TYR A 344 -12.20 -3.71 -15.89
C TYR A 344 -13.17 -4.66 -16.59
N GLU A 345 -12.67 -5.58 -17.43
CA GLU A 345 -13.49 -6.58 -18.12
C GLU A 345 -14.24 -7.50 -17.14
N THR A 346 -13.56 -7.94 -16.08
CA THR A 346 -14.17 -8.80 -15.05
C THR A 346 -15.28 -8.06 -14.31
N LEU A 347 -15.03 -6.81 -13.90
CA LEU A 347 -16.01 -5.98 -13.21
C LEU A 347 -17.19 -5.59 -14.10
N GLU A 348 -16.97 -5.42 -15.41
CA GLU A 348 -18.06 -5.19 -16.37
C GLU A 348 -19.00 -6.39 -16.41
N GLN A 349 -18.44 -7.60 -16.48
CA GLN A 349 -19.25 -8.81 -16.47
C GLN A 349 -20.01 -9.00 -15.15
N GLU A 350 -19.37 -8.71 -14.01
CA GLU A 350 -20.03 -8.72 -12.70
C GLU A 350 -21.19 -7.72 -12.63
N LYS A 351 -20.97 -6.49 -13.13
CA LYS A 351 -21.99 -5.44 -13.21
C LYS A 351 -23.18 -5.87 -14.09
N GLU A 352 -22.92 -6.40 -15.28
CA GLU A 352 -23.97 -6.92 -16.17
C GLU A 352 -24.81 -8.00 -15.49
N ASN A 353 -24.17 -8.98 -14.84
CA ASN A 353 -24.86 -10.05 -14.11
C ASN A 353 -25.74 -9.50 -12.96
N LEU A 354 -25.26 -8.48 -12.24
CA LEU A 354 -26.02 -7.85 -11.17
C LEU A 354 -27.23 -7.07 -11.71
N LEU A 355 -27.10 -6.39 -12.85
CA LEU A 355 -28.21 -5.70 -13.52
C LEU A 355 -29.33 -6.66 -13.97
N GLU A 356 -29.04 -7.96 -14.10
CA GLU A 356 -30.06 -8.97 -14.38
C GLU A 356 -30.84 -9.42 -13.14
N SER A 357 -30.36 -9.11 -11.93
CA SER A 357 -31.04 -9.46 -10.68
C SER A 357 -32.42 -8.82 -10.61
N ALA A 358 -33.41 -9.61 -10.18
CA ALA A 358 -34.77 -9.12 -9.94
C ALA A 358 -34.80 -7.98 -8.91
N ALA A 359 -33.94 -8.05 -7.88
CA ALA A 359 -33.85 -7.01 -6.85
C ALA A 359 -33.40 -5.67 -7.44
N VAL A 360 -32.37 -5.70 -8.31
CA VAL A 360 -31.84 -4.51 -9.00
C VAL A 360 -32.87 -3.93 -9.96
N ARG A 361 -33.46 -4.74 -10.83
CA ARG A 361 -34.49 -4.28 -11.79
C ARG A 361 -35.67 -3.62 -11.09
N SER A 362 -36.23 -4.28 -10.08
CA SER A 362 -37.35 -3.71 -9.32
C SER A 362 -36.99 -2.47 -8.51
N TYR A 363 -35.72 -2.29 -8.13
CA TYR A 363 -35.26 -1.06 -7.46
C TYR A 363 -35.17 0.11 -8.44
N LEU A 364 -34.55 -0.10 -9.60
CA LEU A 364 -34.40 0.91 -10.65
C LEU A 364 -35.75 1.38 -11.19
N GLU A 365 -36.68 0.45 -11.46
CA GLU A 365 -38.05 0.78 -11.86
C GLU A 365 -38.74 1.69 -10.82
N ARG A 366 -38.58 1.40 -9.52
CA ARG A 366 -39.16 2.22 -8.44
C ARG A 366 -38.57 3.64 -8.38
N GLN A 367 -37.27 3.81 -8.67
CA GLN A 367 -36.66 5.13 -8.73
C GLN A 367 -37.14 5.96 -9.93
N GLU A 368 -37.27 5.35 -11.11
CA GLU A 368 -37.79 6.04 -12.30
C GLU A 368 -39.24 6.54 -12.10
N HIS A 369 -40.07 5.74 -11.42
CA HIS A 369 -41.45 6.11 -11.07
C HIS A 369 -41.52 7.12 -9.89
N GLY A 370 -40.50 7.16 -9.02
CA GLY A 370 -40.40 8.13 -7.94
C GLY A 370 -39.99 9.53 -8.43
N GLN A 371 -39.12 9.62 -9.43
CA GLN A 371 -38.69 10.89 -10.03
C GLN A 371 -39.77 11.53 -10.93
N THR A 372 -40.62 10.73 -11.57
CA THR A 372 -41.71 11.24 -12.40
C THR A 372 -42.87 11.85 -11.59
N ASN A 373 -42.97 11.53 -10.30
CA ASN A 373 -43.99 12.10 -9.41
C ASN A 373 -43.52 13.34 -8.59
N SER A 374 -42.27 13.79 -8.74
CA SER A 374 -41.73 14.95 -8.02
C SER A 374 -41.80 16.28 -8.79
N THR A 375 -42.44 16.35 -9.95
CA THR A 375 -42.81 17.62 -10.59
C THR A 375 -44.13 18.13 -10.02
N GLY A 376 -44.12 18.53 -8.74
CA GLY A 376 -45.26 19.12 -8.05
C GLY A 376 -45.10 20.63 -7.90
N GLU A 377 -45.86 21.37 -8.71
CA GLU A 377 -46.39 22.73 -8.52
C GLU A 377 -45.62 23.70 -7.60
N TYR A 378 -44.97 24.69 -8.20
CA TYR A 378 -44.63 25.94 -7.52
C TYR A 378 -45.93 26.62 -7.07
N PRO A 379 -46.10 26.97 -5.78
CA PRO A 379 -47.18 27.84 -5.37
C PRO A 379 -46.93 29.23 -5.97
N GLU A 380 -47.91 29.78 -6.69
CA GLU A 380 -47.89 31.20 -7.06
C GLU A 380 -47.89 32.03 -5.76
N ASP A 381 -46.87 32.89 -5.63
CA ASP A 381 -46.77 33.91 -4.58
C ASP A 381 -47.94 34.89 -4.69
N ASP A 382 -48.83 34.87 -3.69
CA ASP A 382 -49.79 35.94 -3.45
C ASP A 382 -49.42 36.64 -2.14
N PHE A 383 -48.62 37.71 -2.23
CA PHE A 383 -48.50 38.73 -1.20
C PHE A 383 -48.42 40.11 -1.84
N SER A 384 -49.58 40.79 -1.81
CA SER A 384 -49.71 42.25 -1.79
C SER A 384 -49.47 42.82 -0.39
#